data_AF-A0A034VVF9-F1
#
_entry.id   AF-A0A034VVF9-F1
#
_cell.length_a   1.000
_cell.length_b   1.000
_cell.length_c   1.000
_cell.angle_alpha   90.00
_cell.angle_beta   90.00
_cell.angle_gamma   90.00
#
_symmetry.space_group_name_H-M   'P 1'
#
loop_
_entity.id
_entity.type
_entity.pdbx_description
1 polymer ?
#
loop_
_entity_poly.entity_id
_entity_poly.type
_entity_poly.pdbx_seq_one_letter_code
_entity_poly.pdbx_strand_id
1 'polypeptide(L)'
;MKSFRFEVLMRLHYLTACPTRSLIDICTSVRGLLSTSRKLRCLNSGLTTNTHNYSKKSDLENSSNQKNIVNKMLNHLPFFTSGEIVHGFGRGSKELGIPTANFPLEVVKALPAEITLGIYYGWASVDNGDVHKMVMSIGTNPYYDNKEKSMETHILHKFDGDLYGHFLKVCIVGYLRPERNFDSLEELITAIQKDIADAKHLLECDENNRQLQYSKYFTTNGNENVKSAPANLHADNKNNGS
;
A
#
# COMPACT_ATOMS: atom_id res chain seq x y z
N MET A 1 -20.06 -24.13 12.14
CA MET A 1 -19.98 -23.12 11.03
C MET A 1 -18.52 -22.96 10.66
N LYS A 2 -18.17 -22.95 9.37
CA LYS A 2 -16.83 -22.51 8.95
C LYS A 2 -16.81 -20.98 9.02
N SER A 3 -15.85 -20.40 9.74
CA SER A 3 -15.63 -18.95 9.78
C SER A 3 -15.26 -18.49 8.37
N PHE A 4 -16.03 -17.56 7.82
CA PHE A 4 -15.72 -16.90 6.56
C PHE A 4 -14.62 -15.88 6.82
N ARG A 5 -13.42 -16.11 6.28
CA ARG A 5 -12.29 -15.17 6.37
C ARG A 5 -12.00 -14.68 4.96
N PHE A 6 -12.22 -13.39 4.72
CA PHE A 6 -11.81 -12.76 3.47
C PHE A 6 -10.30 -12.50 3.57
N GLU A 7 -9.53 -13.15 2.70
CA GLU A 7 -8.07 -13.03 2.69
C GLU A 7 -7.61 -11.85 1.84
N VAL A 8 -7.01 -10.85 2.50
CA VAL A 8 -6.15 -9.83 1.88
C VAL A 8 -6.86 -8.77 1.01
N LEU A 9 -6.26 -7.58 0.97
CA LEU A 9 -6.94 -6.30 0.71
C LEU A 9 -7.68 -6.15 -0.62
N MET A 10 -7.18 -6.73 -1.70
CA MET A 10 -7.75 -6.54 -3.04
C MET A 10 -8.27 -7.85 -3.65
N ARG A 11 -8.22 -8.93 -2.86
CA ARG A 11 -8.51 -10.29 -3.30
C ARG A 11 -9.82 -10.78 -2.75
N LEU A 12 -10.90 -10.36 -3.39
CA LEU A 12 -12.20 -10.93 -3.04
C LEU A 12 -12.25 -12.39 -3.53
N HIS A 13 -12.01 -13.36 -2.64
CA HIS A 13 -12.27 -14.76 -2.91
C HIS A 13 -13.79 -15.00 -3.09
N TYR A 14 -14.34 -14.66 -4.25
CA TYR A 14 -15.65 -15.12 -4.68
C TYR A 14 -15.51 -16.51 -5.29
N LEU A 15 -16.10 -17.50 -4.62
CA LEU A 15 -16.44 -18.78 -5.20
C LEU A 15 -17.87 -18.70 -5.75
N THR A 16 -18.03 -19.21 -6.96
CA THR A 16 -19.28 -19.25 -7.73
C THR A 16 -20.34 -20.14 -7.06
N ALA A 17 -21.55 -19.60 -6.78
CA ALA A 17 -22.79 -20.40 -6.70
C ALA A 17 -24.09 -19.56 -6.69
N CYS A 18 -24.77 -19.50 -7.86
CA CYS A 18 -26.22 -19.29 -8.08
C CYS A 18 -26.97 -18.01 -7.58
N PRO A 19 -28.06 -17.62 -8.27
CA PRO A 19 -28.80 -16.38 -8.02
C PRO A 19 -30.03 -16.56 -7.10
N THR A 20 -30.44 -15.51 -6.38
CA THR A 20 -31.80 -14.92 -6.46
C THR A 20 -32.03 -13.69 -5.54
N ARG A 21 -32.92 -12.80 -6.00
CA ARG A 21 -33.72 -11.77 -5.28
C ARG A 21 -33.11 -10.42 -4.82
N SER A 22 -33.37 -9.42 -5.67
CA SER A 22 -33.90 -8.05 -5.42
C SER A 22 -33.82 -7.39 -4.03
N LEU A 23 -33.13 -6.23 -4.01
CA LEU A 23 -33.57 -4.89 -3.56
C LEU A 23 -34.57 -4.75 -2.40
N ILE A 24 -34.22 -3.92 -1.40
CA ILE A 24 -35.01 -2.75 -0.91
C ILE A 24 -34.17 -1.86 0.03
N ASP A 25 -34.17 -0.56 -0.30
CA ASP A 25 -34.03 0.70 0.46
C ASP A 25 -32.96 1.06 1.51
N ILE A 26 -32.53 2.31 1.29
CA ILE A 26 -31.62 3.22 1.98
C ILE A 26 -32.29 3.85 3.23
N CYS A 27 -31.54 4.16 4.31
CA CYS A 27 -31.26 5.55 4.79
C CYS A 27 -30.93 5.71 6.29
N THR A 28 -30.00 6.64 6.60
CA THR A 28 -29.76 7.32 7.91
C THR A 28 -29.30 6.46 9.12
N SER A 29 -28.53 6.97 10.11
CA SER A 29 -28.27 8.37 10.54
C SER A 29 -26.87 8.58 11.14
N VAL A 30 -26.40 9.84 11.18
CA VAL A 30 -25.11 10.28 11.74
C VAL A 30 -25.32 11.24 12.93
N ARG A 31 -24.56 11.07 14.03
CA ARG A 31 -24.08 12.07 15.04
C ARG A 31 -23.44 11.27 16.20
N GLY A 32 -22.22 11.51 16.66
CA GLY A 32 -21.65 12.70 17.36
C GLY A 32 -20.83 12.13 18.56
N LEU A 33 -19.90 12.77 19.28
CA LEU A 33 -19.46 14.17 19.46
C LEU A 33 -17.90 14.20 19.56
N LEU A 34 -17.20 15.28 19.17
CA LEU A 34 -16.52 16.26 20.06
C LEU A 34 -15.86 15.65 21.33
N SER A 35 -14.61 15.93 21.73
CA SER A 35 -14.08 17.28 21.97
C SER A 35 -12.56 17.35 22.23
N THR A 36 -11.89 18.29 21.56
CA THR A 36 -10.75 19.15 22.00
C THR A 36 -9.53 18.65 22.82
N SER A 37 -8.35 19.07 22.31
CA SER A 37 -7.30 19.84 23.03
C SER A 37 -6.08 19.18 23.72
N ARG A 38 -4.91 19.77 23.39
CA ARG A 38 -3.67 19.98 24.21
C ARG A 38 -2.70 18.81 24.44
N LYS A 39 -1.80 18.67 23.46
CA LYS A 39 -0.35 18.95 23.59
C LYS A 39 0.19 19.04 25.04
N LEU A 40 0.92 18.01 25.49
CA LEU A 40 1.88 18.11 26.60
C LEU A 40 3.15 17.31 26.31
N ARG A 41 4.29 17.90 26.67
CA ARG A 41 5.62 17.28 26.55
C ARG A 41 5.96 16.48 27.82
N CYS A 42 6.92 15.58 27.63
CA CYS A 42 7.54 14.68 28.58
C CYS A 42 7.67 15.18 30.03
N LEU A 43 7.52 14.25 30.98
CA LEU A 43 8.41 14.15 32.15
C LEU A 43 8.39 12.72 32.71
N ASN A 44 9.58 12.15 32.89
CA ASN A 44 9.77 10.91 33.65
C ASN A 44 9.90 11.25 35.14
N SER A 45 9.13 10.59 35.99
CA SER A 45 9.44 10.33 37.40
C SER A 45 8.74 9.01 37.78
N GLY A 46 9.36 8.18 38.63
CA GLY A 46 8.97 6.77 38.76
C GLY A 46 8.87 6.25 40.18
N LEU A 47 8.82 4.91 40.30
CA LEU A 47 8.94 4.08 41.51
C LEU A 47 7.68 4.11 42.42
N THR A 48 7.14 3.01 42.97
CA THR A 48 7.50 1.56 43.00
C THR A 48 6.25 0.71 42.56
N THR A 49 6.07 -0.62 42.70
CA THR A 49 6.76 -1.72 43.43
C THR A 49 6.53 -3.10 42.76
N ASN A 50 7.39 -4.07 43.07
CA ASN A 50 7.24 -5.53 43.16
C ASN A 50 6.53 -6.42 42.10
N THR A 51 7.27 -7.51 41.81
CA THR A 51 6.82 -8.87 41.43
C THR A 51 6.05 -9.09 40.13
N HIS A 52 6.79 -9.17 39.01
CA HIS A 52 6.93 -10.41 38.22
C HIS A 52 8.08 -10.25 37.20
N ASN A 53 9.19 -10.96 37.41
CA ASN A 53 10.35 -10.96 36.51
C ASN A 53 10.29 -12.10 35.49
N TYR A 54 9.33 -12.01 34.55
CA TYR A 54 9.34 -12.71 33.27
C TYR A 54 8.64 -11.81 32.22
N SER A 55 8.97 -11.95 30.94
CA SER A 55 8.44 -11.22 29.76
C SER A 55 8.92 -9.79 29.44
N LYS A 56 9.58 -9.02 30.32
CA LYS A 56 10.04 -7.66 29.93
C LYS A 56 11.16 -7.59 28.87
N LYS A 57 11.85 -8.70 28.58
CA LYS A 57 12.95 -8.73 27.59
C LYS A 57 12.45 -9.01 26.16
N SER A 58 11.49 -9.93 26.01
CA SER A 58 10.88 -10.27 24.72
C SER A 58 10.22 -9.07 24.06
N ASP A 59 9.54 -8.23 24.84
CA ASP A 59 8.72 -7.14 24.29
C ASP A 59 9.59 -5.99 23.76
N LEU A 60 10.74 -5.75 24.39
CA LEU A 60 11.75 -4.79 23.92
C LEU A 60 12.56 -5.34 22.73
N GLU A 61 12.94 -6.61 22.73
CA GLU A 61 13.64 -7.25 21.60
C GLU A 61 12.72 -7.32 20.36
N ASN A 62 11.44 -7.66 20.54
CA ASN A 62 10.44 -7.66 19.46
C ASN A 62 10.19 -6.24 18.91
N SER A 63 10.05 -5.22 19.77
CA SER A 63 9.89 -3.83 19.31
C SER A 63 11.13 -3.33 18.55
N SER A 64 12.32 -3.72 18.98
CA SER A 64 13.59 -3.36 18.32
C SER A 64 13.73 -4.01 16.95
N ASN A 65 13.46 -5.32 16.86
CA ASN A 65 13.51 -6.05 15.59
C ASN A 65 12.44 -5.56 14.60
N GLN A 66 11.22 -5.29 15.05
CA GLN A 66 10.16 -4.80 14.18
C GLN A 66 10.45 -3.39 13.65
N LYS A 67 11.01 -2.49 14.49
CA LYS A 67 11.51 -1.17 14.04
C LYS A 67 12.63 -1.32 13.01
N ASN A 68 13.58 -2.24 13.21
CA ASN A 68 14.66 -2.49 12.27
C ASN A 68 14.17 -3.01 10.91
N ILE A 69 13.14 -3.88 10.90
CA ILE A 69 12.51 -4.36 9.66
C ILE A 69 11.80 -3.22 8.92
N VAL A 70 11.00 -2.42 9.63
CA VAL A 70 10.31 -1.26 9.04
C VAL A 70 11.32 -0.24 8.48
N ASN A 71 12.37 0.09 9.23
CA ASN A 71 13.41 1.01 8.76
C ASN A 71 14.13 0.48 7.50
N LYS A 72 14.45 -0.82 7.45
CA LYS A 72 15.03 -1.43 6.24
C LYS A 72 14.09 -1.31 5.04
N MET A 73 12.82 -1.64 5.20
CA MET A 73 11.80 -1.48 4.15
C MET A 73 11.72 -0.03 3.66
N LEU A 74 11.66 0.94 4.58
CA LEU A 74 11.54 2.36 4.24
C LEU A 74 12.78 2.89 3.48
N ASN A 75 13.97 2.35 3.72
CA ASN A 75 15.19 2.70 2.97
C ASN A 75 15.14 2.28 1.48
N HIS A 76 14.21 1.43 1.08
CA HIS A 76 13.96 1.09 -0.33
C HIS A 76 12.92 1.99 -0.99
N LEU A 77 12.31 2.93 -0.26
CA LEU A 77 11.30 3.86 -0.76
C LEU A 77 11.91 5.26 -0.98
N PRO A 78 11.53 5.99 -2.06
CA PRO A 78 10.57 5.58 -3.08
C PRO A 78 11.12 4.50 -4.02
N PHE A 79 10.31 3.48 -4.31
CA PHE A 79 10.65 2.38 -5.21
C PHE A 79 9.93 2.56 -6.56
N PHE A 80 10.69 2.62 -7.65
CA PHE A 80 10.16 2.75 -8.99
C PHE A 80 10.15 1.40 -9.71
N THR A 81 9.03 1.03 -10.33
CA THR A 81 8.94 -0.18 -11.16
C THR A 81 7.82 -0.09 -12.18
N SER A 82 7.93 -0.90 -13.24
CA SER A 82 7.00 -0.89 -14.37
C SER A 82 6.88 -2.23 -15.06
N GLY A 83 5.77 -2.43 -15.76
CA GLY A 83 5.50 -3.62 -16.55
C GLY A 83 4.13 -3.55 -17.22
N GLU A 84 3.88 -4.49 -18.12
CA GLU A 84 2.57 -4.68 -18.75
C GLU A 84 1.52 -5.08 -17.70
N ILE A 85 0.32 -4.49 -17.77
CA ILE A 85 -0.78 -4.85 -16.89
C ILE A 85 -1.33 -6.21 -17.33
N VAL A 86 -1.11 -7.22 -16.48
CA VAL A 86 -1.59 -8.58 -16.71
C VAL A 86 -2.93 -8.84 -16.05
N HIS A 87 -3.60 -9.91 -16.47
CA HIS A 87 -4.80 -10.39 -15.82
C HIS A 87 -4.47 -10.94 -14.43
N GLY A 88 -5.02 -10.34 -13.38
CA GLY A 88 -5.12 -10.96 -12.07
C GLY A 88 -6.24 -12.01 -12.03
N PHE A 89 -6.56 -12.49 -10.84
CA PHE A 89 -7.62 -13.50 -10.68
C PHE A 89 -9.05 -12.97 -10.89
N GLY A 90 -9.22 -11.65 -11.06
CA GLY A 90 -10.43 -11.03 -11.60
C GLY A 90 -11.68 -11.19 -10.73
N ARG A 91 -11.54 -11.32 -9.41
CA ARG A 91 -12.63 -11.65 -8.50
C ARG A 91 -13.06 -10.45 -7.67
N GLY A 92 -14.27 -9.96 -7.92
CA GLY A 92 -15.00 -8.98 -7.11
C GLY A 92 -14.48 -7.54 -7.08
N SER A 93 -13.18 -7.27 -7.16
CA SER A 93 -12.63 -5.91 -6.98
C SER A 93 -13.24 -4.86 -7.92
N LYS A 94 -13.45 -5.20 -9.20
CA LYS A 94 -14.15 -4.39 -10.20
C LYS A 94 -15.64 -4.16 -9.86
N GLU A 95 -16.31 -5.16 -9.30
CA GLU A 95 -17.73 -5.08 -8.87
C GLU A 95 -17.89 -4.23 -7.59
N LEU A 96 -16.86 -4.19 -6.73
CA LEU A 96 -16.77 -3.29 -5.58
C LEU A 96 -16.37 -1.85 -5.95
N GLY A 97 -16.18 -1.54 -7.23
CA GLY A 97 -15.76 -0.23 -7.71
C GLY A 97 -14.28 0.08 -7.50
N ILE A 98 -13.46 -0.94 -7.22
CA ILE A 98 -12.03 -0.82 -6.89
C ILE A 98 -11.23 -1.72 -7.86
N PRO A 99 -11.21 -1.43 -9.18
CA PRO A 99 -10.46 -2.22 -10.15
C PRO A 99 -8.96 -2.18 -9.88
N THR A 100 -8.27 -3.32 -10.04
CA THR A 100 -6.84 -3.46 -9.78
C THR A 100 -6.05 -3.93 -11.01
N ALA A 101 -4.99 -3.19 -11.33
CA ALA A 101 -3.97 -3.57 -12.29
C ALA A 101 -2.94 -4.49 -11.62
N ASN A 102 -2.60 -5.61 -12.25
CA ASN A 102 -1.67 -6.62 -11.70
C ASN A 102 -0.34 -6.56 -12.46
N PHE A 103 0.78 -6.72 -11.75
CA PHE A 103 2.10 -6.82 -12.37
C PHE A 103 2.48 -8.27 -12.73
N PRO A 104 3.31 -8.48 -13.77
CA PRO A 104 3.89 -9.78 -14.12
C PRO A 104 4.78 -10.32 -12.99
N LEU A 105 4.91 -11.65 -12.91
CA LEU A 105 5.66 -12.31 -11.82
C LEU A 105 7.14 -11.89 -11.79
N GLU A 106 7.75 -11.66 -12.95
CA GLU A 106 9.12 -11.20 -13.11
C GLU A 106 9.35 -9.79 -12.53
N VAL A 107 8.37 -8.89 -12.66
CA VAL A 107 8.41 -7.55 -12.05
C VAL A 107 8.27 -7.65 -10.54
N VAL A 108 7.38 -8.52 -10.07
CA VAL A 108 7.17 -8.78 -8.64
C VAL A 108 8.40 -9.44 -7.99
N LYS A 109 9.12 -10.31 -8.71
CA LYS A 109 10.39 -10.91 -8.27
C LYS A 109 11.55 -9.92 -8.19
N ALA A 110 11.45 -8.79 -8.88
CA ALA A 110 12.44 -7.71 -8.79
C ALA A 110 12.24 -6.79 -7.56
N LEU A 111 11.17 -6.97 -6.77
CA LEU A 111 11.03 -6.28 -5.49
C LEU A 111 12.18 -6.65 -4.53
N PRO A 112 12.79 -5.67 -3.83
CA PRO A 112 13.66 -5.95 -2.69
C PRO A 112 13.01 -6.91 -1.69
N ALA A 113 13.80 -7.82 -1.13
CA ALA A 113 13.31 -8.82 -0.17
C ALA A 113 12.71 -8.16 1.07
N GLU A 114 13.28 -7.01 1.46
CA GLU A 114 12.90 -6.10 2.54
C GLU A 114 11.53 -5.44 2.34
N ILE A 115 10.98 -5.38 1.12
CA ILE A 115 9.59 -4.93 0.91
C ILE A 115 8.66 -6.04 1.39
N THR A 116 8.09 -5.84 2.57
CA THR A 116 7.19 -6.79 3.24
C THR A 116 5.84 -6.91 2.55
N LEU A 117 5.04 -7.89 2.98
CA LEU A 117 3.63 -7.94 2.61
C LEU A 117 2.87 -6.80 3.29
N GLY A 118 1.96 -6.15 2.56
CA GLY A 118 1.18 -5.05 3.10
C GLY A 118 0.70 -4.06 2.05
N ILE A 119 0.17 -2.96 2.56
CA ILE A 119 -0.52 -1.95 1.76
C ILE A 119 0.36 -0.73 1.64
N TYR A 120 0.55 -0.30 0.41
CA TYR A 120 1.42 0.80 0.03
C TYR A 120 0.62 1.88 -0.72
N TYR A 121 1.20 3.06 -0.80
CA TYR A 121 0.64 4.18 -1.56
C TYR A 121 1.71 4.85 -2.40
N GLY A 122 1.28 5.59 -3.42
CA GLY A 122 2.21 6.31 -4.28
C GLY A 122 1.58 6.88 -5.53
N TRP A 123 2.37 6.91 -6.60
CA TRP A 123 2.01 7.45 -7.90
C TRP A 123 2.01 6.36 -8.98
N ALA A 124 1.12 6.47 -9.95
CA ALA A 124 0.99 5.59 -11.10
C ALA A 124 0.77 6.40 -12.39
N SER A 125 1.25 5.90 -13.52
CA SER A 125 0.92 6.37 -14.87
C SER A 125 0.77 5.17 -15.79
N VAL A 126 -0.19 5.25 -16.71
CA VAL A 126 -0.45 4.24 -17.74
C VAL A 126 -0.03 4.84 -19.08
N ASP A 127 0.77 4.11 -19.87
CA ASP A 127 1.25 4.50 -21.20
C ASP A 127 1.93 5.89 -21.30
N ASN A 128 2.52 6.35 -20.19
CA ASN A 128 3.10 7.70 -20.05
C ASN A 128 2.05 8.84 -20.13
N GLY A 129 0.78 8.53 -19.89
CA GLY A 129 -0.28 9.51 -19.63
C GLY A 129 -0.17 10.15 -18.24
N ASP A 130 -1.23 10.84 -17.83
CA ASP A 130 -1.27 11.58 -16.57
C ASP A 130 -0.86 10.74 -15.35
N VAL A 131 -0.18 11.41 -14.42
CA VAL A 131 0.26 10.78 -13.17
C VAL A 131 -0.85 10.89 -12.13
N HIS A 132 -1.28 9.74 -11.63
CA HIS A 132 -2.39 9.62 -10.69
C HIS A 132 -1.91 9.00 -9.37
N LYS A 133 -2.62 9.30 -8.28
CA LYS A 133 -2.40 8.63 -7.00
C LYS A 133 -2.78 7.16 -7.12
N MET A 134 -2.11 6.29 -6.37
CA MET A 134 -2.46 4.87 -6.28
C MET A 134 -2.41 4.36 -4.83
N VAL A 135 -3.13 3.27 -4.59
CA VAL A 135 -2.88 2.34 -3.47
C VAL A 135 -2.53 0.97 -4.06
N MET A 136 -1.69 0.22 -3.36
CA MET A 136 -1.18 -1.08 -3.82
C MET A 136 -1.20 -2.11 -2.71
N SER A 137 -1.68 -3.32 -2.99
CA SER A 137 -1.48 -4.49 -2.13
C SER A 137 -0.26 -5.27 -2.63
N ILE A 138 0.67 -5.59 -1.72
CA ILE A 138 1.75 -6.54 -1.95
C ILE A 138 1.47 -7.78 -1.09
N GLY A 139 1.04 -8.88 -1.73
CA GLY A 139 0.59 -10.10 -1.07
C GLY A 139 1.30 -11.36 -1.57
N THR A 140 0.79 -12.56 -1.25
CA THR A 140 1.37 -13.87 -1.65
C THR A 140 0.51 -14.59 -2.69
N ASN A 141 1.05 -15.02 -3.83
CA ASN A 141 0.28 -15.61 -4.92
C ASN A 141 -0.20 -17.05 -4.60
N PRO A 142 -1.52 -17.33 -4.48
CA PRO A 142 -2.02 -18.65 -4.08
C PRO A 142 -1.71 -19.77 -5.08
N TYR A 143 -1.50 -19.42 -6.35
CA TYR A 143 -1.25 -20.39 -7.43
C TYR A 143 0.17 -20.97 -7.39
N TYR A 144 1.07 -20.35 -6.62
CA TYR A 144 2.43 -20.85 -6.37
C TYR A 144 2.59 -21.31 -4.91
N ASP A 145 1.57 -21.94 -4.34
CA ASP A 145 1.51 -22.34 -2.92
C ASP A 145 1.80 -21.19 -1.93
N ASN A 146 1.43 -19.94 -2.27
CA ASN A 146 1.80 -18.72 -1.54
C ASN A 146 3.32 -18.45 -1.42
N LYS A 147 4.17 -19.11 -2.23
CA LYS A 147 5.64 -18.93 -2.22
C LYS A 147 6.10 -17.65 -2.90
N GLU A 148 5.35 -17.20 -3.90
CA GLU A 148 5.65 -16.01 -4.70
C GLU A 148 4.86 -14.80 -4.19
N LYS A 149 5.37 -13.57 -4.38
CA LYS A 149 4.58 -12.35 -4.09
C LYS A 149 3.57 -12.06 -5.23
N SER A 150 2.65 -11.12 -5.02
CA SER A 150 1.89 -10.41 -6.07
C SER A 150 1.88 -8.91 -5.78
N MET A 151 1.66 -8.09 -6.81
CA MET A 151 1.43 -6.64 -6.67
C MET A 151 0.13 -6.26 -7.39
N GLU A 152 -0.81 -5.68 -6.64
CA GLU A 152 -2.16 -5.34 -7.11
C GLU A 152 -2.40 -3.83 -6.88
N THR A 153 -2.43 -3.05 -7.96
CA THR A 153 -2.47 -1.58 -7.91
C THR A 153 -3.87 -1.07 -8.24
N HIS A 154 -4.51 -0.38 -7.29
CA HIS A 154 -5.70 0.41 -7.56
C HIS A 154 -5.29 1.86 -7.83
N ILE A 155 -5.44 2.31 -9.07
CA ILE A 155 -5.18 3.69 -9.48
C ILE A 155 -6.41 4.53 -9.14
N LEU A 156 -6.23 5.67 -8.47
CA LEU A 156 -7.29 6.58 -8.03
C LEU A 156 -7.76 7.49 -9.18
N HIS A 157 -8.01 6.89 -10.35
CA HIS A 157 -8.50 7.51 -11.56
C HIS A 157 -9.46 6.54 -12.28
N LYS A 158 -10.47 7.08 -12.97
CA LYS A 158 -11.42 6.28 -13.75
C LYS A 158 -11.02 6.33 -15.22
N PHE A 159 -10.45 5.23 -15.70
CA PHE A 159 -10.15 5.03 -17.12
C PHE A 159 -11.39 4.57 -17.89
N ASP A 160 -11.40 4.85 -19.19
CA ASP A 160 -12.37 4.29 -20.14
C ASP A 160 -11.81 2.98 -20.72
N GLY A 161 -12.56 1.89 -20.57
CA GLY A 161 -12.16 0.56 -21.02
C GLY A 161 -11.49 -0.30 -19.93
N ASP A 162 -10.69 -1.27 -20.35
CA ASP A 162 -9.86 -2.10 -19.47
C ASP A 162 -8.38 -1.81 -19.74
N LEU A 163 -7.52 -2.06 -18.77
CA LEU A 163 -6.11 -1.67 -18.82
C LEU A 163 -5.17 -2.83 -19.17
N TYR A 164 -5.68 -4.04 -19.42
CA TYR A 164 -4.83 -5.18 -19.79
C TYR A 164 -4.02 -4.91 -21.06
N GLY A 165 -2.73 -5.25 -21.04
CA GLY A 165 -1.80 -4.99 -22.15
C GLY A 165 -1.24 -3.56 -22.19
N HIS A 166 -1.81 -2.61 -21.44
CA HIS A 166 -1.21 -1.29 -21.26
C HIS A 166 -0.01 -1.34 -20.31
N PHE A 167 0.92 -0.38 -20.44
CA PHE A 167 2.15 -0.36 -19.67
C PHE A 167 2.00 0.51 -18.41
N LEU A 168 2.06 -0.11 -17.24
CA LEU A 168 1.96 0.57 -15.95
C LEU A 168 3.35 0.95 -15.43
N LYS A 169 3.51 2.23 -15.09
CA LYS A 169 4.63 2.75 -14.29
C LYS A 169 4.12 3.10 -12.90
N VAL A 170 4.87 2.72 -11.86
CA VAL A 170 4.57 3.11 -10.47
C VAL A 170 5.80 3.65 -9.73
N CYS A 171 5.53 4.57 -8.81
CA CYS A 171 6.43 4.99 -7.75
C CYS A 171 5.75 4.64 -6.42
N ILE A 172 6.25 3.62 -5.73
CA ILE A 172 5.81 3.24 -4.38
C ILE A 172 6.47 4.20 -3.40
N VAL A 173 5.68 5.08 -2.78
CA VAL A 173 6.17 6.19 -1.94
C VAL A 173 6.26 5.79 -0.47
N GLY A 174 5.26 5.06 0.03
CA GLY A 174 5.20 4.73 1.44
C GLY A 174 4.29 3.54 1.75
N TYR A 175 4.35 3.10 3.00
CA TYR A 175 3.57 2.00 3.57
C TYR A 175 2.46 2.55 4.46
N LEU A 176 1.26 1.98 4.34
CA LEU A 176 0.10 2.31 5.18
C LEU A 176 -0.03 1.35 6.36
N ARG A 177 -0.05 0.03 6.10
CA ARG A 177 -0.37 -1.00 7.10
C ARG A 177 -0.12 -2.43 6.58
N PRO A 178 -0.04 -3.44 7.48
CA PRO A 178 0.08 -4.83 7.04
C PRO A 178 -1.21 -5.34 6.37
N GLU A 179 -1.07 -6.44 5.66
CA GLU A 179 -2.21 -7.25 5.21
C GLU A 179 -2.98 -7.77 6.43
N ARG A 180 -4.31 -7.87 6.28
CA ARG A 180 -5.18 -8.44 7.30
C ARG A 180 -6.36 -9.14 6.64
N ASN A 181 -6.89 -10.13 7.35
CA ASN A 181 -8.16 -10.75 6.99
C ASN A 181 -9.32 -9.90 7.51
N PHE A 182 -10.47 -10.06 6.89
CA PHE A 182 -11.71 -9.38 7.23
C PHE A 182 -12.80 -10.42 7.50
N ASP A 183 -13.67 -10.12 8.47
CA ASP A 183 -14.76 -11.02 8.85
C ASP A 183 -16.05 -10.67 8.08
N SER A 184 -16.10 -9.52 7.40
CA SER A 184 -17.16 -9.15 6.45
C SER A 184 -16.65 -8.34 5.24
N LEU A 185 -17.48 -8.30 4.19
CA LEU A 185 -17.26 -7.45 3.02
C LEU A 185 -17.30 -5.94 3.36
N GLU A 186 -18.14 -5.54 4.31
CA GLU A 186 -18.27 -4.14 4.73
C GLU A 186 -16.99 -3.63 5.41
N GLU A 187 -16.38 -4.45 6.27
CA GLU A 187 -15.10 -4.12 6.91
C GLU A 187 -13.97 -3.98 5.89
N LEU A 188 -13.96 -4.83 4.86
CA LEU A 188 -13.01 -4.78 3.75
C LEU A 188 -13.15 -3.47 2.98
N ILE A 189 -14.37 -3.13 2.54
CA ILE A 189 -14.64 -1.87 1.83
C ILE A 189 -14.26 -0.66 2.68
N THR A 190 -14.69 -0.63 3.95
CA THR A 190 -14.37 0.45 4.90
C THR A 190 -12.86 0.66 5.02
N ALA A 191 -12.10 -0.44 5.10
CA ALA A 191 -10.66 -0.36 5.22
C ALA A 191 -9.97 0.10 3.93
N ILE A 192 -10.41 -0.34 2.76
CA ILE A 192 -9.90 0.15 1.47
C ILE A 192 -10.19 1.65 1.31
N GLN A 193 -11.39 2.10 1.67
CA GLN A 193 -11.74 3.53 1.62
C GLN A 193 -10.88 4.36 2.59
N LYS A 194 -10.55 3.81 3.77
CA LYS A 194 -9.59 4.44 4.68
C LYS A 194 -8.19 4.50 4.06
N ASP A 195 -7.71 3.41 3.46
CA ASP A 195 -6.38 3.36 2.83
C ASP A 195 -6.27 4.37 1.67
N ILE A 196 -7.33 4.52 0.88
CA ILE A 196 -7.46 5.54 -0.18
C ILE A 196 -7.43 6.96 0.41
N ALA A 197 -8.11 7.21 1.54
CA ALA A 197 -8.12 8.51 2.20
C ALA A 197 -6.75 8.87 2.80
N ASP A 198 -6.11 7.92 3.49
CA ASP A 198 -4.77 8.07 4.06
C ASP A 198 -3.74 8.34 2.94
N ALA A 199 -3.76 7.56 1.85
CA ALA A 199 -2.90 7.77 0.69
C ALA A 199 -3.09 9.16 0.06
N LYS A 200 -4.34 9.60 -0.14
CA LYS A 200 -4.63 10.94 -0.67
C LYS A 200 -4.08 12.05 0.22
N HIS A 201 -4.11 11.88 1.54
CA HIS A 201 -3.59 12.84 2.51
C HIS A 201 -2.05 12.88 2.52
N LEU A 202 -1.40 11.71 2.61
CA LEU A 202 0.06 11.58 2.69
C LEU A 202 0.79 12.03 1.41
N LEU A 203 0.14 11.96 0.25
CA LEU A 203 0.67 12.42 -1.04
C LEU A 203 0.49 13.93 -1.29
N GLU A 204 -0.34 14.61 -0.49
CA GLU A 204 -0.56 16.06 -0.61
C GLU A 204 0.20 16.86 0.46
N CYS A 205 0.13 16.39 1.71
CA CYS A 205 0.64 17.12 2.87
C CYS A 205 2.16 17.04 3.05
N ASP A 206 2.84 16.08 2.41
CA ASP A 206 4.30 16.03 2.35
C ASP A 206 4.78 16.52 0.97
N GLU A 207 5.63 17.56 0.97
CA GLU A 207 6.15 18.17 -0.25
C GLU A 207 6.98 17.19 -1.08
N ASN A 208 7.85 16.40 -0.44
CA ASN A 208 8.74 15.47 -1.15
C ASN A 208 7.91 14.38 -1.85
N ASN A 209 6.91 13.84 -1.14
CA ASN A 209 5.96 12.89 -1.71
C ASN A 209 5.20 13.49 -2.89
N ARG A 210 4.77 14.76 -2.78
CA ARG A 210 4.01 15.45 -3.83
C ARG A 210 4.86 15.73 -5.07
N GLN A 211 6.15 16.05 -4.90
CA GLN A 211 7.07 16.28 -6.03
C GLN A 211 7.38 15.02 -6.85
N LEU A 212 7.25 13.81 -6.26
CA LEU A 212 7.49 12.55 -6.99
C LEU A 212 6.54 12.35 -8.19
N GLN A 213 5.38 12.99 -8.24
CA GLN A 213 4.49 12.95 -9.40
C GLN A 213 5.12 13.58 -10.66
N TYR A 214 6.06 14.52 -10.49
CA TYR A 214 6.79 15.18 -11.56
C TYR A 214 8.14 14.50 -11.87
N SER A 215 8.37 13.30 -11.34
CA SER A 215 9.59 12.53 -11.62
C SER A 215 9.72 12.23 -13.11
N LYS A 216 10.92 12.46 -13.67
CA LYS A 216 11.28 12.11 -15.06
C LYS A 216 11.00 10.64 -15.40
N TYR A 217 10.95 9.76 -14.40
CA TYR A 217 10.55 8.37 -14.56
C TYR A 217 9.22 8.20 -15.32
N PHE A 218 8.23 9.05 -15.04
CA PHE A 218 6.93 8.97 -15.71
C PHE A 218 6.97 9.49 -17.16
N THR A 219 7.88 10.41 -17.50
CA THR A 219 7.97 11.03 -18.84
C THR A 219 9.01 10.41 -19.76
N THR A 220 9.94 9.59 -19.28
CA THR A 220 10.89 8.86 -20.13
C THR A 220 10.20 7.74 -20.91
N ASN A 221 10.10 7.88 -22.24
CA ASN A 221 9.66 6.79 -23.11
C ASN A 221 10.71 5.66 -23.15
N GLY A 222 10.38 4.48 -22.62
CA GLY A 222 11.27 3.34 -22.76
C GLY A 222 10.87 2.07 -22.01
N ASN A 223 10.99 0.94 -22.70
CA ASN A 223 11.19 -0.40 -22.11
C ASN A 223 12.60 -0.54 -21.48
N GLU A 224 13.10 0.53 -20.86
CA GLU A 224 14.37 0.48 -20.15
C GLU A 224 14.13 -0.14 -18.78
N ASN A 225 14.70 -1.33 -18.56
CA ASN A 225 14.79 -1.95 -17.24
C ASN A 225 15.66 -1.08 -16.33
N VAL A 226 15.04 -0.07 -15.71
CA VAL A 226 15.68 0.77 -14.68
C VAL A 226 15.96 -0.11 -13.48
N LYS A 227 17.17 -0.66 -13.44
CA LYS A 227 17.69 -1.37 -12.27
C LYS A 227 17.63 -0.43 -11.07
N SER A 228 16.91 -0.85 -10.04
CA SER A 228 16.70 -0.11 -8.80
C SER A 228 18.02 0.37 -8.19
N ALA A 229 18.17 1.68 -8.03
CA ALA A 229 19.24 2.30 -7.25
C ALA A 229 18.68 3.50 -6.48
N PRO A 230 19.00 3.68 -5.18
CA PRO A 230 18.52 4.81 -4.41
C PRO A 230 19.26 6.10 -4.79
N ALA A 231 18.52 7.17 -5.01
CA ALA A 231 19.09 8.49 -5.29
C ALA A 231 19.59 9.14 -3.98
N ASN A 232 20.87 8.94 -3.65
CA ASN A 232 21.53 9.67 -2.57
C ASN A 232 21.73 11.14 -2.96
N LEU A 233 20.80 12.00 -2.55
CA LEU A 233 20.96 13.46 -2.57
C LEU A 233 21.76 13.92 -1.34
N HIS A 234 23.10 13.80 -1.42
CA HIS A 234 23.99 14.57 -0.56
C HIS A 234 24.55 15.77 -1.33
N ALA A 235 24.14 16.97 -0.90
CA ALA A 235 24.65 18.22 -1.43
C ALA A 235 25.98 18.58 -0.75
N ASP A 236 27.10 18.33 -1.43
CA ASP A 236 28.41 18.82 -0.99
C ASP A 236 28.68 20.22 -1.54
N ASN A 237 28.56 21.19 -0.63
CA ASN A 237 28.82 22.60 -0.88
C ASN A 237 30.33 22.86 -0.89
N LYS A 238 30.94 23.12 -2.06
CA LYS A 238 32.35 23.53 -2.16
C LYS A 238 32.47 25.04 -2.41
N ASN A 239 32.88 25.74 -1.36
CA ASN A 239 33.46 27.08 -1.45
C ASN A 239 34.66 27.06 -2.40
N ASN A 240 34.62 27.89 -3.44
CA ASN A 240 35.83 28.29 -4.16
C ASN A 240 36.43 29.52 -3.46
N GLY A 241 37.60 29.34 -2.86
CA GLY A 241 38.47 30.44 -2.46
C GLY A 241 39.70 30.49 -3.37
N SER A 242 39.87 31.58 -4.10
CA SER A 242 41.11 32.07 -4.73
C SER A 242 40.92 33.55 -5.06
#